data_AF-A0A1F4S1G3-F1
#
_entry.id   AF-A0A1F4S1G3-F1
#
_cell.length_a   1.000
_cell.length_b   1.000
_cell.length_c   1.000
_cell.angle_alpha   90.00
_cell.angle_beta   90.00
_cell.angle_gamma   90.00
#
_symmetry.space_group_name_H-M   'P 1'
#
loop_
_entity.id
_entity.type
_entity.pdbx_description
1 polymer ?
#
loop_
_entity_poly.entity_id
_entity_poly.type
_entity_poly.pdbx_seq_one_letter_code
_entity_poly.pdbx_strand_id
1 'polypeptide(L)'
;DVLVVKYQNKVINLCFRFLGNYDDACDCAQDVFVKVFESLSKFRGDSKFSTWLYAVTVNFCRNRISSFKHRKSKQDTSYEIQDAGDESLSPSKQFERKELNNKIQKAIDSLDEDQKSVLILRDIEGLSYEEIVDITGIKLGTVKSRIARAREELKEKLKGLI
;
A
#
# COMPACT_ATOMS: atom_id res chain seq x y z
N ASP A 1 -0.47 23.07 1.16
CA ASP A 1 -1.14 22.48 -0.03
C ASP A 1 -0.20 21.83 -1.04
N VAL A 2 0.93 22.45 -1.43
CA VAL A 2 1.85 21.86 -2.46
C VAL A 2 2.31 20.43 -2.14
N LEU A 3 2.62 20.11 -0.87
CA LEU A 3 2.99 18.75 -0.46
C LEU A 3 1.84 17.76 -0.59
N VAL A 4 0.61 18.16 -0.20
CA VAL A 4 -0.57 17.30 -0.31
C VAL A 4 -0.83 16.98 -1.77
N VAL A 5 -0.87 17.99 -2.64
CA VAL A 5 -1.08 17.81 -4.08
C VAL A 5 -0.01 16.89 -4.69
N LYS A 6 1.25 17.01 -4.25
CA LYS A 6 2.36 16.20 -4.76
C LYS A 6 2.29 14.73 -4.34
N TYR A 7 1.79 14.44 -3.14
CA TYR A 7 1.87 13.10 -2.55
C TYR A 7 0.52 12.39 -2.39
N GLN A 8 -0.62 13.07 -2.60
CA GLN A 8 -1.96 12.51 -2.37
C GLN A 8 -2.19 11.18 -3.07
N ASN A 9 -1.89 11.09 -4.38
CA ASN A 9 -2.12 9.86 -5.14
C ASN A 9 -1.24 8.72 -4.62
N LYS A 10 0.01 9.01 -4.22
CA LYS A 10 0.92 8.01 -3.64
C LYS A 10 0.41 7.50 -2.30
N VAL A 11 -0.04 8.40 -1.43
CA VAL A 11 -0.56 8.04 -0.11
C VAL A 11 -1.86 7.26 -0.24
N ILE A 12 -2.80 7.71 -1.08
CA ILE A 12 -4.07 6.99 -1.34
C ILE A 12 -3.78 5.60 -1.91
N ASN A 13 -2.91 5.49 -2.91
CA ASN A 13 -2.55 4.20 -3.50
C ASN A 13 -1.92 3.27 -2.46
N LEU A 14 -1.00 3.79 -1.64
CA LEU A 14 -0.38 3.01 -0.57
C LEU A 14 -1.43 2.54 0.44
N CYS A 15 -2.31 3.42 0.90
CA CYS A 15 -3.43 3.05 1.79
C CYS A 15 -4.33 1.98 1.15
N PHE A 16 -4.66 2.13 -0.14
CA PHE A 16 -5.47 1.16 -0.87
C PHE A 16 -4.80 -0.21 -0.93
N ARG A 17 -3.49 -0.29 -1.19
CA ARG A 17 -2.77 -1.58 -1.21
C ARG A 17 -2.82 -2.31 0.13
N PHE A 18 -2.91 -1.57 1.24
CA PHE A 18 -3.03 -2.14 2.57
C PHE A 18 -4.48 -2.50 2.96
N LEU A 19 -5.44 -1.65 2.59
CA LEU A 19 -6.84 -1.73 3.07
C LEU A 19 -7.76 -2.48 2.10
N GLY A 20 -7.42 -2.54 0.81
CA GLY A 20 -8.23 -3.19 -0.24
C GLY A 20 -9.55 -2.48 -0.57
N ASN A 21 -9.84 -1.34 0.04
CA ASN A 21 -11.04 -0.53 -0.18
C ASN A 21 -10.64 0.93 -0.45
N TYR A 22 -11.21 1.51 -1.50
CA TYR A 22 -10.87 2.87 -1.95
C TYR A 22 -11.37 3.97 -1.01
N ASP A 23 -12.59 3.85 -0.50
CA ASP A 23 -13.17 4.83 0.42
C ASP A 23 -12.38 4.85 1.73
N ASP A 24 -12.09 3.66 2.27
CA ASP A 24 -11.22 3.52 3.45
C ASP A 24 -9.81 4.07 3.19
N ALA A 25 -9.29 3.90 1.98
CA ALA A 25 -7.99 4.44 1.59
C ALA A 25 -7.98 5.96 1.53
N CYS A 26 -9.04 6.59 1.02
CA CYS A 26 -9.20 8.04 0.99
C CYS A 26 -9.29 8.62 2.41
N ASP A 27 -10.14 8.02 3.26
CA ASP A 27 -10.27 8.41 4.66
C ASP A 27 -8.93 8.27 5.40
N CYS A 28 -8.26 7.13 5.23
CA CYS A 28 -6.96 6.86 5.84
C CYS A 28 -5.90 7.85 5.35
N ALA A 29 -5.87 8.18 4.05
CA ALA A 29 -4.95 9.15 3.49
C ALA A 29 -5.17 10.54 4.07
N GLN A 30 -6.42 10.96 4.26
CA GLN A 30 -6.75 12.23 4.89
C GLN A 30 -6.20 12.31 6.32
N ASP A 31 -6.45 11.28 7.14
CA ASP A 31 -5.93 11.20 8.50
C ASP A 31 -4.38 11.22 8.53
N VAL A 32 -3.75 10.51 7.58
CA VAL A 32 -2.29 10.52 7.40
C VAL A 32 -1.79 11.93 7.11
N PHE A 33 -2.42 12.69 6.21
CA PHE A 33 -1.99 14.06 5.91
C PHE A 33 -2.15 15.00 7.09
N VAL A 34 -3.21 14.87 7.88
CA VAL A 34 -3.36 15.60 9.15
C VAL A 34 -2.19 15.25 10.07
N LYS A 35 -1.89 13.96 10.24
CA LYS A 35 -0.80 13.52 11.12
C LYS A 35 0.57 13.98 10.65
N VAL A 36 0.80 13.97 9.35
CA VAL A 36 2.03 14.47 8.72
C VAL A 36 2.17 15.96 8.98
N PHE A 37 1.10 16.75 8.83
CA PHE A 37 1.13 18.18 9.11
C PHE A 37 1.46 18.47 10.58
N GLU A 38 0.83 17.75 11.52
CA GLU A 38 1.11 17.88 12.96
C GLU A 38 2.55 17.49 13.34
N SER A 39 3.11 16.51 12.64
CA SER A 39 4.43 15.94 12.95
C SER A 39 5.56 16.50 12.10
N LEU A 40 5.26 17.40 11.16
CA LEU A 40 6.23 17.95 10.21
C LEU A 40 7.39 18.67 10.92
N SER A 41 7.10 19.35 12.04
CA SER A 41 8.12 20.00 12.88
C SER A 41 9.12 19.04 13.52
N LYS A 42 8.79 17.74 13.58
CA LYS A 42 9.64 16.68 14.10
C LYS A 42 10.44 15.96 13.01
N PHE A 43 10.21 16.29 11.74
CA PHE A 43 10.98 15.72 10.64
C PHE A 43 12.40 16.29 10.65
N ARG A 44 13.39 15.46 10.98
CA ARG A 44 14.79 15.86 11.16
C ARG A 44 15.60 15.92 9.86
N GLY A 45 15.07 15.42 8.75
CA GLY A 45 15.81 15.35 7.48
C GLY A 45 16.80 14.19 7.37
N ASP A 46 16.77 13.24 8.31
CA ASP A 46 17.65 12.05 8.31
C ASP A 46 17.39 11.10 7.11
N SER A 47 16.24 11.25 6.44
CA SER A 47 15.86 10.49 5.26
C SER A 47 15.12 11.38 4.25
N LYS A 48 14.82 10.86 3.05
CA LYS A 48 13.96 11.57 2.11
C LYS A 48 12.58 11.76 2.74
N PHE A 49 11.97 12.93 2.51
CA PHE A 49 10.61 13.21 2.99
C PHE A 49 9.60 12.13 2.57
N SER A 50 9.72 11.58 1.35
CA SER A 50 8.86 10.49 0.87
C SER A 50 8.99 9.22 1.70
N THR A 51 10.21 8.87 2.12
CA THR A 51 10.48 7.70 2.95
C THR A 51 9.89 7.86 4.35
N TRP A 52 10.06 9.05 4.94
CA TRP A 52 9.42 9.39 6.21
C TRP A 52 7.88 9.41 6.12
N LEU A 53 7.33 10.00 5.05
CA LEU A 53 5.89 9.98 4.79
C LEU A 53 5.35 8.55 4.71
N TYR A 54 6.04 7.67 3.98
CA TYR A 54 5.64 6.26 3.88
C TYR A 54 5.73 5.55 5.23
N ALA A 55 6.70 5.87 6.08
CA ALA A 55 6.74 5.36 7.44
C ALA A 55 5.50 5.73 8.25
N VAL A 56 5.07 7.01 8.17
CA VAL A 56 3.84 7.47 8.83
C VAL A 56 2.62 6.74 8.25
N THR A 57 2.50 6.67 6.92
CA THR A 57 1.38 6.00 6.23
C THR A 57 1.26 4.52 6.60
N VAL A 58 2.37 3.77 6.54
CA VAL A 58 2.39 2.33 6.84
C VAL A 58 1.98 2.07 8.28
N ASN A 59 2.51 2.85 9.23
CA ASN A 59 2.16 2.71 10.64
C ASN A 59 0.67 3.01 10.86
N PHE A 60 0.13 4.03 10.19
CA PHE A 60 -1.28 4.37 10.28
C PHE A 60 -2.17 3.26 9.71
N CYS A 61 -1.85 2.73 8.52
CA CYS A 61 -2.57 1.62 7.90
C CYS A 61 -2.57 0.37 8.79
N ARG A 62 -1.42 -0.01 9.36
CA ARG A 62 -1.30 -1.16 10.27
C ARG A 62 -2.18 -1.01 11.51
N ASN A 63 -2.20 0.18 12.11
CA ASN A 63 -3.06 0.47 13.26
C ASN A 63 -4.55 0.37 12.90
N ARG A 64 -4.93 0.90 11.73
CA ARG A 64 -6.31 0.87 11.25
C ARG A 64 -6.78 -0.55 10.93
N ILE A 65 -5.94 -1.38 10.29
CA ILE A 65 -6.22 -2.81 10.05
C ILE A 65 -6.41 -3.57 11.37
N SER A 66 -5.54 -3.34 12.36
CA SER A 66 -5.66 -3.96 13.68
C SER A 66 -6.99 -3.61 14.38
N SER A 67 -7.41 -2.34 14.26
CA SER A 67 -8.70 -1.85 14.76
C SER A 67 -9.91 -2.46 14.03
N PHE A 68 -9.83 -2.61 12.71
CA PHE A 68 -10.90 -3.21 11.90
C PHE A 68 -11.04 -4.73 12.10
N LYS A 69 -9.94 -5.46 12.34
CA LYS A 69 -9.97 -6.88 12.71
C LYS A 69 -10.77 -7.13 14.00
N HIS A 70 -10.83 -6.13 14.89
CA HIS A 70 -11.69 -6.17 16.08
C HIS A 70 -13.15 -5.79 15.81
N ARG A 71 -13.48 -5.19 14.65
CA ARG A 71 -14.78 -4.54 14.41
C ARG A 71 -15.69 -5.18 13.38
N LYS A 72 -15.28 -6.02 12.42
CA LYS A 72 -16.30 -6.60 11.50
C LYS A 72 -15.96 -7.89 10.75
N SER A 73 -17.02 -8.70 10.67
CA SER A 73 -17.33 -9.70 9.65
C SER A 73 -17.26 -9.11 8.24
N LYS A 74 -16.82 -9.94 7.29
CA LYS A 74 -16.61 -9.66 5.86
C LYS A 74 -17.70 -8.76 5.26
N GLN A 75 -17.32 -7.54 4.86
CA GLN A 75 -18.05 -6.78 3.84
C GLN A 75 -17.39 -7.05 2.49
N ASP A 76 -18.20 -7.14 1.43
CA ASP A 76 -17.73 -7.17 0.05
C ASP A 76 -16.94 -5.89 -0.23
N THR A 77 -15.63 -6.05 -0.40
CA THR A 77 -14.70 -4.96 -0.69
C THR A 77 -14.83 -4.54 -2.14
N SER A 78 -15.21 -3.28 -2.35
CA SER A 78 -15.15 -2.64 -3.67
C SER A 78 -13.68 -2.33 -4.00
N TYR A 79 -13.08 -3.17 -4.83
CA TYR A 79 -11.74 -2.97 -5.36
C TYR A 79 -11.78 -1.99 -6.53
N GLU A 80 -12.03 -0.72 -6.27
CA GLU A 80 -11.92 0.32 -7.30
C GLU A 80 -10.60 1.05 -7.16
N ILE A 81 -9.59 0.59 -7.90
CA ILE A 81 -8.45 1.44 -8.20
C ILE A 81 -8.95 2.49 -9.18
N GLN A 82 -9.13 3.73 -8.71
CA GLN A 82 -9.08 4.88 -9.61
C GLN A 82 -7.63 5.01 -10.08
N ASP A 83 -7.25 4.16 -11.02
CA ASP A 83 -6.17 4.48 -11.92
C ASP A 83 -6.65 5.76 -12.62
N ALA A 84 -5.80 6.78 -12.70
CA ALA A 84 -6.04 7.84 -13.66
C ALA A 84 -5.93 7.15 -15.02
N GLY A 85 -7.05 6.56 -15.45
CA GLY A 85 -7.10 5.61 -16.54
C GLY A 85 -6.47 6.28 -17.74
N ASP A 86 -5.60 5.56 -18.43
CA ASP A 86 -5.12 6.04 -19.71
C ASP A 86 -6.33 6.08 -20.65
N GLU A 87 -6.95 7.25 -20.78
CA GLU A 87 -8.16 7.48 -21.58
C GLU A 87 -7.94 7.11 -23.05
N SER A 88 -6.69 6.91 -23.47
CA SER A 88 -6.32 6.39 -24.78
C SER A 88 -6.63 4.90 -24.99
N LEU A 89 -6.93 4.14 -23.91
CA LEU A 89 -7.27 2.72 -23.98
C LEU A 89 -8.74 2.51 -24.35
N SER A 90 -9.02 1.50 -25.18
CA SER A 90 -10.40 1.10 -25.46
C SER A 90 -11.13 0.61 -24.20
N PRO A 91 -12.46 0.77 -24.09
CA PRO A 91 -13.23 0.32 -22.93
C PRO A 91 -12.98 -1.14 -22.54
N SER A 92 -12.79 -2.02 -23.53
CA SER A 92 -12.43 -3.43 -23.32
C SER A 92 -11.08 -3.59 -22.62
N LYS A 93 -10.05 -2.85 -23.05
CA LYS A 93 -8.72 -2.89 -22.43
C LYS A 93 -8.71 -2.30 -21.03
N GLN A 94 -9.52 -1.25 -20.79
CA GLN A 94 -9.70 -0.70 -19.44
C GLN A 94 -10.34 -1.72 -18.50
N PHE A 95 -11.36 -2.44 -18.98
CA PHE A 95 -12.01 -3.51 -18.22
C PHE A 95 -11.05 -4.67 -17.92
N GLU A 96 -10.29 -5.15 -18.90
CA GLU A 96 -9.27 -6.19 -18.71
C GLU A 96 -8.21 -5.78 -17.68
N ARG A 97 -7.73 -4.54 -17.73
CA ARG A 97 -6.79 -3.98 -16.75
C ARG A 97 -7.40 -3.91 -15.35
N LYS A 98 -8.66 -3.50 -15.21
CA LYS A 98 -9.39 -3.47 -13.93
C LYS A 98 -9.52 -4.88 -13.35
N GLU A 99 -9.92 -5.85 -14.17
CA GLU A 99 -10.01 -7.25 -13.77
C GLU A 99 -8.67 -7.82 -13.30
N LEU A 100 -7.59 -7.56 -14.04
CA LEU A 100 -6.25 -7.99 -13.65
C LEU A 100 -5.81 -7.35 -12.33
N ASN A 101 -6.00 -6.03 -12.18
CA ASN A 101 -5.68 -5.30 -10.95
C ASN A 101 -6.46 -5.83 -9.75
N ASN A 102 -7.73 -6.19 -9.92
CA ASN A 102 -8.55 -6.78 -8.86
C ASN A 102 -8.02 -8.14 -8.42
N LYS A 103 -7.60 -8.99 -9.37
CA LYS A 103 -7.01 -10.29 -9.05
C LYS A 103 -5.67 -10.14 -8.33
N ILE A 104 -4.83 -9.20 -8.77
CA ILE A 104 -3.58 -8.86 -8.09
C ILE A 104 -3.86 -8.38 -6.66
N GLN A 105 -4.82 -7.47 -6.47
CA GLN A 105 -5.16 -6.97 -5.15
C GLN A 105 -5.68 -8.08 -4.23
N LYS A 106 -6.56 -8.96 -4.72
CA LYS A 106 -7.02 -10.13 -3.95
C LYS A 106 -5.88 -11.07 -3.56
N ALA A 107 -4.91 -11.28 -4.44
CA ALA A 107 -3.74 -12.08 -4.14
C ALA A 107 -2.88 -11.41 -3.05
N ILE A 108 -2.65 -10.09 -3.13
CA ILE A 108 -1.94 -9.32 -2.09
C ILE A 108 -2.69 -9.38 -0.76
N ASP A 109 -4.01 -9.20 -0.77
CA ASP A 109 -4.86 -9.17 0.44
C ASP A 109 -4.80 -10.48 1.22
N SER A 110 -4.60 -11.58 0.50
CA SER A 110 -4.53 -12.93 1.06
C SER A 110 -3.20 -13.28 1.71
N LEU A 111 -2.16 -12.44 1.57
CA LEU A 111 -0.90 -12.57 2.30
C LEU A 111 -1.09 -12.17 3.76
N ASP A 112 -0.27 -12.74 4.65
CA ASP A 112 -0.19 -12.21 6.02
C ASP A 112 0.31 -10.76 6.03
N GLU A 113 -0.07 -9.98 7.05
CA GLU A 113 0.18 -8.52 7.08
C GLU A 113 1.67 -8.17 7.03
N ASP A 114 2.51 -9.04 7.59
CA ASP A 114 3.95 -8.86 7.68
C ASP A 114 4.60 -9.03 6.30
N GLN A 115 4.18 -10.04 5.54
CA GLN A 115 4.56 -10.27 4.15
C GLN A 115 4.00 -9.19 3.22
N LYS A 116 2.70 -8.89 3.34
CA LYS A 116 2.00 -7.86 2.58
C LYS A 116 2.72 -6.52 2.70
N SER A 117 3.05 -6.11 3.92
CA SER A 117 3.72 -4.83 4.18
C SER A 117 5.03 -4.69 3.41
N VAL A 118 5.92 -5.68 3.51
CA VAL A 118 7.26 -5.59 2.89
C VAL A 118 7.20 -5.74 1.38
N LEU A 119 6.25 -6.53 0.87
CA LEU A 119 6.04 -6.70 -0.56
C LEU A 119 5.54 -5.41 -1.20
N ILE A 120 4.53 -4.74 -0.61
CA ILE A 120 4.01 -3.47 -1.14
C ILE A 120 5.15 -2.45 -1.22
N LEU A 121 5.91 -2.29 -0.14
CA LEU A 121 7.01 -1.33 -0.10
C LEU A 121 8.13 -1.65 -1.10
N ARG A 122 8.41 -2.92 -1.36
CA ARG A 122 9.47 -3.32 -2.28
C ARG A 122 9.02 -3.32 -3.74
N ASP A 123 7.98 -4.05 -4.05
CA ASP A 123 7.60 -4.42 -5.42
C ASP A 123 6.62 -3.42 -6.05
N ILE A 124 5.85 -2.68 -5.24
CA ILE A 124 4.91 -1.66 -5.72
C ILE A 124 5.53 -0.27 -5.61
N GLU A 125 6.07 0.07 -4.45
CA GLU A 125 6.66 1.40 -4.20
C GLU A 125 8.14 1.52 -4.61
N GLY A 126 8.81 0.40 -4.87
CA GLY A 126 10.19 0.38 -5.38
C GLY A 126 11.27 0.73 -4.35
N LEU A 127 10.97 0.69 -3.05
CA LEU A 127 11.92 1.08 -2.00
C LEU A 127 13.08 0.11 -1.84
N SER A 128 14.23 0.61 -1.40
CA SER A 128 15.39 -0.24 -1.05
C SER A 128 15.10 -1.09 0.18
N TYR A 129 15.87 -2.16 0.39
CA TYR A 129 15.70 -2.99 1.59
C TYR A 129 16.02 -2.21 2.87
N GLU A 130 16.98 -1.29 2.80
CA GLU A 130 17.37 -0.39 3.89
C GLU A 130 16.24 0.58 4.22
N GLU A 131 15.62 1.21 3.21
CA GLU A 131 14.45 2.08 3.43
C GLU A 131 13.28 1.31 4.05
N ILE A 132 13.09 0.04 3.68
CA ILE A 132 12.07 -0.83 4.28
C ILE A 132 12.41 -1.16 5.74
N VAL A 133 13.68 -1.40 6.06
CA VAL A 133 14.14 -1.57 7.46
C VAL A 133 13.82 -0.31 8.26
N ASP A 134 14.14 0.88 7.74
CA ASP A 134 13.91 2.15 8.42
C ASP A 134 12.41 2.42 8.64
N ILE A 135 11.56 2.10 7.65
CA ILE A 135 10.11 2.27 7.73
C ILE A 135 9.47 1.28 8.72
N THR A 136 9.87 0.02 8.66
CA THR A 136 9.17 -1.07 9.36
C THR A 136 9.78 -1.44 10.71
N GLY A 137 11.03 -1.05 10.96
CA GLY A 137 11.79 -1.40 12.17
C GLY A 137 12.24 -2.85 12.26
N ILE A 138 12.04 -3.67 11.22
CA ILE A 138 12.41 -5.09 11.23
C ILE A 138 13.82 -5.31 10.71
N LYS A 139 14.48 -6.40 11.13
CA LYS A 139 15.86 -6.71 10.71
C LYS A 139 15.95 -6.98 9.21
N LEU A 140 17.06 -6.57 8.57
CA LEU A 140 17.30 -6.74 7.13
C LEU A 140 17.13 -8.19 6.64
N GLY A 141 17.62 -9.18 7.40
CA GLY A 141 17.43 -10.60 7.05
C GLY A 141 15.95 -11.01 7.06
N THR A 142 15.16 -10.43 7.96
CA THR A 142 13.71 -10.64 8.04
C THR A 142 12.99 -9.98 6.86
N VAL A 143 13.38 -8.75 6.47
CA VAL A 143 12.87 -8.09 5.24
C VAL A 143 13.07 -9.00 4.03
N LYS A 144 14.31 -9.45 3.78
CA LYS A 144 14.66 -10.27 2.62
C LYS A 144 13.87 -11.58 2.56
N SER A 145 13.82 -12.30 3.69
CA SER A 145 13.11 -13.58 3.77
C SER A 145 11.59 -13.44 3.63
N ARG A 146 10.97 -12.40 4.20
CA ARG A 146 9.54 -12.13 4.04
C ARG A 146 9.18 -11.76 2.61
N ILE A 147 9.99 -10.91 1.94
CA ILE A 147 9.78 -10.58 0.53
C ILE A 147 9.87 -11.82 -0.36
N ALA A 148 10.88 -12.68 -0.13
CA ALA A 148 11.03 -13.92 -0.90
C ALA A 148 9.79 -14.83 -0.75
N ARG A 149 9.31 -15.03 0.48
CA ARG A 149 8.09 -15.82 0.74
C ARG A 149 6.84 -15.22 0.12
N ALA A 150 6.66 -13.91 0.27
CA ALA A 150 5.52 -13.20 -0.31
C ALA A 150 5.46 -13.35 -1.84
N ARG A 151 6.62 -13.29 -2.51
CA ARG A 151 6.72 -13.49 -3.96
C ARG A 151 6.42 -14.92 -4.38
N GLU A 152 6.92 -15.90 -3.64
CA GLU A 152 6.60 -17.32 -3.87
C GLU A 152 5.10 -17.57 -3.78
N GLU A 153 4.47 -17.04 -2.73
CA GLU A 153 3.03 -17.18 -2.50
C GLU A 153 2.20 -16.46 -3.58
N LEU A 154 2.57 -15.23 -3.96
CA LEU A 154 1.91 -14.54 -5.07
C LEU A 154 2.08 -15.27 -6.39
N LYS A 155 3.26 -15.81 -6.68
CA LYS A 155 3.52 -16.56 -7.91
C LYS A 155 2.57 -17.74 -8.04
N GLU A 156 2.35 -18.50 -6.96
CA GLU A 156 1.41 -19.62 -7.00
C GLU A 156 -0.05 -19.15 -7.12
N LYS A 157 -0.44 -18.05 -6.48
CA LYS A 157 -1.82 -17.51 -6.58
C LYS A 157 -2.13 -16.87 -7.94
N LEU A 158 -1.13 -16.31 -8.60
CA LEU A 158 -1.26 -15.65 -9.90
C LEU A 158 -0.97 -16.58 -11.08
N LYS A 159 -0.66 -17.85 -10.81
CA LYS A 159 -0.38 -18.87 -11.84
C LYS A 159 -1.59 -19.04 -12.76
N GLY A 160 -1.38 -18.82 -14.06
CA GLY A 160 -2.45 -18.89 -15.08
C GLY A 160 -3.23 -17.59 -15.30
N LEU A 161 -2.90 -16.51 -14.57
CA LEU A 161 -3.36 -15.14 -14.88
C LEU A 161 -2.33 -14.36 -15.70
N ILE A 162 -1.08 -14.81 -15.67
CA ILE A 162 0.09 -14.24 -16.35
C ILE A 162 0.80 -15.39 -17.07
#